data_AF-A0A3B3CEA6-F1
#
_entry.id   AF-A0A3B3CEA6-F1
#
_cell.length_a   1.000
_cell.length_b   1.000
_cell.length_c   1.000
_cell.angle_alpha   90.00
_cell.angle_beta   90.00
_cell.angle_gamma   90.00
#
_symmetry.space_group_name_H-M   'P 1'
#
loop_
_entity.id
_entity.type
_entity.pdbx_description
1 polymer ?
#
loop_
_entity_poly.entity_id
_entity_poly.type
_entity_poly.pdbx_seq_one_letter_code
_entity_poly.pdbx_strand_id
1 'polypeptide(L)'
;MTEQSQTESESTTTDKMHLFKLCFAPVALLLLLMLSSSVWHVSESLPVKSKKPVSESCVVYARMLLENVTQALTQTKLFTGINCTEQNMELNLNTNTPHVCAPKEATCLGNTKLDFNQESCLSNISRDLSHYYILFMAQPDLIHVPTFIHSLRELMENCFVETLPSDLTLNEDPVSRASTYNERLSLCKTLRGFQVRAITISRAISYMSSGEHTK
;
A
#
# COMPACT_ATOMS: atom_id res chain seq x y z
N MET A 1 72.10 -5.34 2.82
CA MET A 1 72.84 -5.99 1.72
C MET A 1 72.59 -7.48 1.89
N THR A 2 72.21 -8.13 0.78
CA THR A 2 72.07 -9.59 0.57
C THR A 2 70.85 -10.31 1.20
N GLU A 3 69.80 -10.41 0.36
CA GLU A 3 69.10 -11.66 0.05
C GLU A 3 70.03 -12.87 -0.11
N GLN A 4 69.56 -14.06 0.27
CA GLN A 4 69.63 -15.35 -0.45
C GLN A 4 69.17 -16.45 0.52
N SER A 5 68.03 -17.13 0.32
CA SER A 5 67.65 -18.08 -0.74
C SER A 5 68.36 -19.44 -0.64
N GLN A 6 67.51 -20.49 -0.60
CA GLN A 6 67.76 -21.90 -0.98
C GLN A 6 68.73 -22.68 -0.09
N THR A 7 68.56 -23.98 0.22
CA THR A 7 68.09 -25.17 -0.52
C THR A 7 67.95 -26.28 0.57
N GLU A 8 66.87 -27.05 0.65
CA GLU A 8 66.66 -28.40 0.05
C GLU A 8 67.49 -29.57 0.64
N SER A 9 66.81 -30.73 0.75
CA SER A 9 67.24 -32.10 1.14
C SER A 9 67.36 -32.37 2.66
N GLU A 10 66.44 -33.09 3.29
CA GLU A 10 66.03 -34.51 3.20
C GLU A 10 66.86 -35.44 4.10
N SER A 11 66.11 -36.26 4.85
CA SER A 11 66.51 -37.49 5.54
C SER A 11 67.36 -37.34 6.80
N THR A 12 66.74 -37.56 7.96
CA THR A 12 66.77 -38.89 8.61
C THR A 12 66.12 -38.82 10.00
N THR A 13 65.18 -39.73 10.20
CA THR A 13 64.60 -40.14 11.48
C THR A 13 65.64 -40.38 12.56
N THR A 14 65.46 -39.79 13.74
CA THR A 14 65.76 -40.50 14.99
C THR A 14 64.86 -40.02 16.12
N ASP A 15 64.09 -41.00 16.58
CA ASP A 15 63.18 -41.02 17.71
C ASP A 15 63.89 -40.66 19.03
N LYS A 16 63.31 -39.72 19.79
CA LYS A 16 63.64 -39.49 21.21
C LYS A 16 62.39 -39.12 21.97
N MET A 17 61.85 -40.11 22.67
CA MET A 17 60.92 -39.95 23.77
C MET A 17 61.68 -39.66 25.07
N HIS A 18 61.36 -38.53 25.71
CA HIS A 18 61.48 -38.24 27.16
C HIS A 18 60.68 -36.93 27.39
N LEU A 19 59.35 -36.95 27.48
CA LEU A 19 58.53 -37.30 28.63
C LEU A 19 59.01 -36.68 29.95
N PHE A 20 58.60 -35.43 30.21
CA PHE A 20 58.23 -34.98 31.56
C PHE A 20 57.27 -33.77 31.51
N LYS A 21 56.15 -33.91 32.21
CA LYS A 21 55.15 -32.90 32.64
C LYS A 21 54.25 -32.28 31.55
N LEU A 22 52.97 -32.66 31.59
CA LEU A 22 51.89 -31.81 32.12
C LEU A 22 50.60 -32.66 32.25
N CYS A 23 50.30 -33.10 33.48
CA CYS A 23 48.96 -33.59 33.83
C CYS A 23 48.05 -32.39 34.12
N PHE A 24 46.75 -32.55 33.82
CA PHE A 24 45.63 -31.62 34.06
C PHE A 24 45.38 -30.54 33.00
N ALA A 25 44.97 -30.96 31.80
CA ALA A 25 44.31 -30.09 30.82
C ALA A 25 42.94 -30.55 30.27
N PRO A 26 42.39 -31.77 30.50
CA PRO A 26 41.17 -32.17 29.78
C PRO A 26 39.86 -31.70 30.45
N VAL A 27 39.85 -31.37 31.74
CA VAL A 27 38.61 -31.07 32.47
C VAL A 27 38.14 -29.62 32.29
N ALA A 28 39.09 -28.67 32.21
CA ALA A 28 38.78 -27.25 32.03
C ALA A 28 38.24 -26.94 30.62
N LEU A 29 38.70 -27.67 29.60
CA LEU A 29 38.25 -27.50 28.22
C LEU A 29 36.81 -28.01 28.02
N LEU A 30 36.44 -29.09 28.70
CA LEU A 30 35.08 -29.66 28.67
C LEU A 30 34.06 -28.76 29.37
N LEU A 31 34.44 -28.09 30.47
CA LEU A 31 33.56 -27.14 31.16
C LEU A 31 33.25 -25.88 30.34
N LEU A 32 34.19 -25.40 29.51
CA LEU A 32 33.97 -24.26 28.61
C LEU A 32 33.04 -24.59 27.43
N LEU A 33 33.04 -25.83 26.94
CA LEU A 33 32.16 -26.27 25.85
C LEU A 33 30.70 -26.47 26.29
N MET A 34 30.45 -26.74 27.57
CA MET A 34 29.09 -26.92 28.10
C MET A 34 28.40 -25.59 28.44
N LEU A 35 29.16 -24.49 28.54
CA LEU A 35 28.62 -23.16 28.84
C LEU A 35 28.22 -22.36 27.59
N SER A 36 28.62 -22.79 26.38
CA SER A 36 28.33 -22.11 25.11
C SER A 36 27.04 -22.57 24.42
N SER A 37 26.33 -23.57 24.94
CA SER A 37 25.14 -24.17 24.31
C SER A 37 23.80 -23.63 24.80
N SER A 38 23.78 -22.51 25.53
CA SER A 38 22.54 -21.89 26.04
C SER A 38 22.24 -20.52 25.42
N VAL A 39 22.47 -20.37 24.11
CA VAL A 39 21.78 -19.34 23.32
C VAL A 39 20.71 -20.03 22.48
N TRP A 40 19.59 -20.35 23.14
CA TRP A 40 18.35 -20.57 22.41
C TRP A 40 17.95 -19.22 21.85
N HIS A 41 18.31 -18.96 20.60
CA HIS A 41 17.74 -17.86 19.86
C HIS A 41 16.25 -18.17 19.73
N VAL A 42 15.44 -17.56 20.60
CA VAL A 42 14.00 -17.45 20.36
C VAL A 42 13.91 -16.53 19.16
N SER A 43 13.83 -17.13 17.96
CA SER A 43 13.33 -16.45 16.80
C SER A 43 11.88 -16.10 17.11
N GLU A 44 11.65 -14.90 17.67
CA GLU A 44 10.34 -14.27 17.55
C GLU A 44 10.11 -14.08 16.05
N SER A 45 9.39 -15.03 15.45
CA SER A 45 8.62 -14.70 14.27
C SER A 45 7.65 -13.62 14.72
N LEU A 46 7.89 -12.37 14.27
CA LEU A 46 6.84 -11.37 14.33
C LEU A 46 5.59 -12.02 13.73
N PRO A 47 4.41 -11.91 14.37
CA PRO A 47 3.20 -12.36 13.73
C PRO A 47 3.16 -11.67 12.37
N VAL A 48 3.17 -12.49 11.30
CA VAL A 48 2.82 -12.03 9.96
C VAL A 48 1.56 -11.22 10.18
N LYS A 49 1.64 -9.90 9.97
CA LYS A 49 0.56 -8.96 10.22
C LYS A 49 -0.66 -9.55 9.52
N SER A 50 -1.54 -10.21 10.27
CA SER A 50 -2.65 -10.95 9.70
C SER A 50 -3.42 -9.93 8.87
N LYS A 51 -3.52 -10.14 7.55
CA LYS A 51 -4.19 -9.23 6.63
C LYS A 51 -5.55 -8.89 7.27
N LYS A 52 -5.70 -7.67 7.78
CA LYS A 52 -6.92 -7.29 8.49
C LYS A 52 -8.04 -7.42 7.46
N PRO A 53 -9.05 -8.27 7.70
CA PRO A 53 -10.19 -8.33 6.79
C PRO A 53 -10.79 -6.93 6.69
N VAL A 54 -11.30 -6.59 5.51
CA VAL A 54 -11.99 -5.32 5.28
C VAL A 54 -13.13 -5.23 6.30
N SER A 55 -13.03 -4.26 7.22
CA SER A 55 -13.95 -4.16 8.36
C SER A 55 -15.25 -3.48 7.97
N GLU A 56 -16.30 -3.70 8.74
CA GLU A 56 -17.60 -3.02 8.55
C GLU A 56 -17.47 -1.50 8.59
N SER A 57 -16.52 -0.97 9.37
CA SER A 57 -16.20 0.47 9.37
C SER A 57 -15.78 0.98 8.00
N CYS A 58 -15.11 0.17 7.18
CA CYS A 58 -14.72 0.55 5.82
C CYS A 58 -15.91 0.67 4.88
N VAL A 59 -16.96 -0.12 5.11
CA VAL A 59 -18.23 0.05 4.39
C VAL A 59 -18.83 1.43 4.69
N VAL A 60 -18.77 1.87 5.94
CA VAL A 60 -19.26 3.19 6.36
C VAL A 60 -18.47 4.31 5.68
N TYR A 61 -17.14 4.29 5.77
CA TYR A 61 -16.30 5.31 5.12
C TYR A 61 -16.49 5.34 3.58
N ALA A 62 -16.62 4.18 2.94
CA ALA A 62 -16.84 4.11 1.50
C ALA A 62 -18.21 4.66 1.07
N ARG A 63 -19.26 4.46 1.87
CA ARG A 63 -20.58 5.06 1.64
C ARG A 63 -20.54 6.58 1.84
N MET A 64 -19.90 7.04 2.91
CA MET A 64 -19.74 8.46 3.19
C MET A 64 -19.01 9.18 2.05
N LEU A 65 -17.93 8.58 1.53
CA LEU A 65 -17.24 9.12 0.35
C LEU A 65 -18.17 9.22 -0.86
N LEU A 66 -18.94 8.17 -1.15
CA LEU A 66 -19.86 8.17 -2.29
C LEU A 66 -20.95 9.24 -2.15
N GLU A 67 -21.52 9.40 -0.96
CA GLU A 67 -22.52 10.42 -0.65
C GLU A 67 -21.94 11.83 -0.85
N ASN A 68 -20.76 12.09 -0.27
CA ASN A 68 -20.13 13.40 -0.35
C ASN A 68 -19.70 13.76 -1.78
N VAL A 69 -19.18 12.80 -2.56
CA VAL A 69 -18.84 13.01 -3.99
C VAL A 69 -20.11 13.32 -4.78
N THR A 70 -21.20 12.59 -4.51
CA THR A 70 -22.48 12.82 -5.16
C THR A 70 -23.03 14.21 -4.83
N GLN A 71 -22.92 14.64 -3.57
CA GLN A 71 -23.29 16.00 -3.16
C GLN A 71 -22.41 17.07 -3.83
N ALA A 72 -21.10 16.84 -3.91
CA ALA A 72 -20.16 17.76 -4.53
C ALA A 72 -20.52 18.05 -6.00
N LEU A 73 -20.94 17.03 -6.75
CA LEU A 73 -21.41 17.16 -8.14
C LEU A 73 -22.65 18.04 -8.31
N THR A 74 -23.43 18.26 -7.24
CA THR A 74 -24.63 19.12 -7.26
C THR A 74 -24.34 20.57 -6.86
N GLN A 75 -23.09 20.89 -6.52
CA GLN A 75 -22.76 22.23 -6.04
C GLN A 75 -22.70 23.26 -7.16
N THR A 76 -23.69 24.15 -7.15
CA THR A 76 -23.83 25.24 -8.12
C THR A 76 -22.65 26.21 -8.09
N LYS A 77 -22.06 26.47 -6.92
CA LYS A 77 -20.91 27.37 -6.78
C LYS A 77 -19.68 26.86 -7.54
N LEU A 78 -19.37 25.56 -7.44
CA LEU A 78 -18.24 24.93 -8.12
C LEU A 78 -18.44 24.90 -9.64
N PHE A 79 -19.67 24.67 -10.10
CA PHE A 79 -19.97 24.38 -11.50
C PHE A 79 -20.92 25.40 -12.12
N THR A 80 -20.80 26.68 -11.74
CA THR A 80 -21.67 27.75 -12.27
C THR A 80 -21.68 27.75 -13.80
N GLY A 81 -22.85 27.55 -14.41
CA GLY A 81 -23.01 27.49 -15.88
C GLY A 81 -22.64 26.14 -16.51
N ILE A 82 -22.37 25.10 -15.71
CA ILE A 82 -22.07 23.74 -16.16
C ILE A 82 -23.05 22.79 -15.48
N ASN A 83 -23.84 22.06 -16.28
CA ASN A 83 -24.64 20.96 -15.75
C ASN A 83 -23.82 19.67 -15.68
N CYS A 84 -23.27 19.35 -14.51
CA CYS A 84 -22.40 18.20 -14.34
C CYS A 84 -23.07 16.84 -14.56
N THR A 85 -24.39 16.73 -14.39
CA THR A 85 -25.09 15.46 -14.60
C THR A 85 -25.18 15.09 -16.08
N GLU A 86 -25.10 16.09 -16.97
CA GLU A 86 -25.14 15.92 -18.42
C GLU A 86 -23.74 15.78 -19.04
N GLN A 87 -22.68 16.06 -18.28
CA GLN A 87 -21.32 15.90 -18.77
C GLN A 87 -20.90 14.43 -18.80
N ASN A 88 -20.10 14.11 -19.81
CA ASN A 88 -19.32 12.87 -19.86
C ASN A 88 -18.37 12.79 -18.66
N MET A 89 -17.93 11.58 -18.35
CA MET A 89 -16.98 11.34 -17.26
C MET A 89 -15.56 11.13 -17.81
N GLU A 90 -14.57 11.55 -17.03
CA GLU A 90 -13.16 11.25 -17.26
C GLU A 90 -12.68 10.25 -16.21
N LEU A 91 -12.35 9.04 -16.65
CA LEU A 91 -11.98 7.93 -15.78
C LEU A 91 -10.45 7.84 -15.63
N ASN A 92 -9.98 7.52 -14.43
CA ASN A 92 -8.61 7.05 -14.25
C ASN A 92 -8.45 5.66 -14.89
N LEU A 93 -7.61 5.57 -15.92
CA LEU A 93 -7.33 4.32 -16.65
C LEU A 93 -6.04 3.64 -16.20
N ASN A 94 -5.32 4.21 -15.21
CA ASN A 94 -4.05 3.66 -14.72
C ASN A 94 -4.23 2.43 -13.81
N THR A 95 -5.47 2.08 -13.48
CA THR A 95 -5.85 0.93 -12.65
C THR A 95 -6.86 0.05 -13.39
N ASN A 96 -6.90 -1.23 -13.03
CA ASN A 96 -7.89 -2.16 -13.57
C ASN A 96 -8.99 -2.51 -12.54
N THR A 97 -9.29 -1.57 -11.64
CA THR A 97 -10.21 -1.75 -10.50
C THR A 97 -11.55 -2.41 -10.86
N PRO A 98 -12.27 -2.03 -11.95
CA PRO A 98 -13.55 -2.66 -12.27
C PRO A 98 -13.43 -4.15 -12.56
N HIS A 99 -12.31 -4.55 -13.15
CA HIS A 99 -12.06 -5.93 -13.53
C HIS A 99 -11.59 -6.76 -12.34
N VAL A 100 -10.55 -6.28 -11.62
CA VAL A 100 -9.96 -7.06 -10.51
C VAL A 100 -10.85 -7.11 -9.28
N CYS A 101 -11.79 -6.18 -9.13
CA CYS A 101 -12.78 -6.17 -8.06
C CYS A 101 -14.14 -6.75 -8.46
N ALA A 102 -14.27 -7.34 -9.66
CA ALA A 102 -15.50 -7.97 -10.08
C ALA A 102 -15.79 -9.23 -9.23
N PRO A 103 -17.05 -9.46 -8.80
CA PRO A 103 -17.43 -10.69 -8.11
C PRO A 103 -17.14 -11.96 -8.93
N LYS A 104 -17.02 -13.12 -8.27
CA LYS A 104 -16.57 -14.40 -8.87
C LYS A 104 -17.40 -14.94 -10.04
N GLU A 105 -18.59 -14.37 -10.27
CA GLU A 105 -19.52 -14.81 -11.32
C GLU A 105 -20.13 -13.62 -12.08
N ALA A 106 -19.44 -12.48 -12.12
CA ALA A 106 -19.93 -11.32 -12.83
C ALA A 106 -20.06 -11.59 -14.35
N THR A 107 -21.29 -11.71 -14.83
CA THR A 107 -21.60 -11.98 -16.25
C THR A 107 -21.44 -10.76 -17.16
N CYS A 108 -21.29 -9.56 -16.59
CA CYS A 108 -21.19 -8.30 -17.31
C CYS A 108 -19.90 -8.16 -18.17
N LEU A 109 -18.91 -9.04 -18.00
CA LEU A 109 -17.63 -9.06 -18.74
C LEU A 109 -17.53 -10.19 -19.79
N GLY A 110 -18.66 -10.85 -20.09
CA GLY A 110 -18.71 -12.02 -20.98
C GLY A 110 -18.60 -13.34 -20.21
N ASN A 111 -18.56 -14.47 -20.92
CA ASN A 111 -18.54 -15.83 -20.33
C ASN A 111 -17.22 -16.20 -19.63
N THR A 112 -16.36 -15.22 -19.35
CA THR A 112 -15.09 -15.43 -18.66
C THR A 112 -15.35 -15.52 -17.16
N LYS A 113 -15.12 -16.68 -16.55
CA LYS A 113 -15.08 -16.79 -15.09
C LYS A 113 -13.96 -15.88 -14.58
N LEU A 114 -14.31 -14.95 -13.70
CA LEU A 114 -13.36 -14.05 -13.06
C LEU A 114 -13.05 -14.61 -11.67
N ASP A 115 -11.78 -14.88 -11.41
CA ASP A 115 -11.34 -15.21 -10.07
C ASP A 115 -11.12 -13.91 -9.29
N PHE A 116 -11.90 -13.72 -8.23
CA PHE A 116 -11.75 -12.55 -7.37
C PHE A 116 -10.43 -12.63 -6.59
N ASN A 117 -9.54 -11.67 -6.82
CA ASN A 117 -8.30 -11.51 -6.08
C ASN A 117 -8.40 -10.30 -5.14
N GLN A 118 -8.59 -10.56 -3.85
CA GLN A 118 -8.76 -9.53 -2.83
C GLN A 118 -7.56 -8.57 -2.77
N GLU A 119 -6.34 -9.08 -2.87
CA GLU A 119 -5.11 -8.27 -2.77
C GLU A 119 -4.96 -7.35 -3.97
N SER A 120 -5.18 -7.88 -5.17
CA SER A 120 -5.19 -7.08 -6.41
C SER A 120 -6.27 -6.02 -6.38
N CYS A 121 -7.48 -6.37 -5.93
CA CYS A 121 -8.57 -5.43 -5.78
C CYS A 121 -8.21 -4.29 -4.81
N LEU A 122 -7.78 -4.61 -3.58
CA LEU A 122 -7.40 -3.61 -2.57
C LEU A 122 -6.24 -2.72 -3.04
N SER A 123 -5.23 -3.29 -3.71
CA SER A 123 -4.10 -2.53 -4.23
C SER A 123 -4.51 -1.56 -5.34
N ASN A 124 -5.40 -1.98 -6.25
CA ASN A 124 -5.92 -1.09 -7.30
C ASN A 124 -6.82 0.01 -6.73
N ILE A 125 -7.66 -0.31 -5.73
CA ILE A 125 -8.45 0.69 -5.01
C ILE A 125 -7.55 1.73 -4.34
N SER A 126 -6.50 1.29 -3.63
CA SER A 126 -5.56 2.20 -2.95
C SER A 126 -4.90 3.18 -3.93
N ARG A 127 -4.46 2.67 -5.10
CA ARG A 127 -3.90 3.50 -6.19
C ARG A 127 -4.90 4.48 -6.77
N ASP A 128 -6.16 4.07 -6.96
CA ASP A 128 -7.22 4.99 -7.39
C ASP A 128 -7.44 6.11 -6.37
N LEU A 129 -7.59 5.75 -5.08
CA LEU A 129 -7.82 6.73 -4.02
C LEU A 129 -6.66 7.73 -3.93
N SER A 130 -5.42 7.24 -3.97
CA SER A 130 -4.22 8.08 -3.98
C SER A 130 -4.16 9.02 -5.19
N HIS A 131 -4.42 8.50 -6.39
CA HIS A 131 -4.47 9.29 -7.62
C HIS A 131 -5.48 10.45 -7.51
N TYR A 132 -6.72 10.13 -7.13
CA TYR A 132 -7.77 11.14 -7.01
C TYR A 132 -7.49 12.13 -5.88
N TYR A 133 -6.93 11.66 -4.76
CA TYR A 133 -6.55 12.53 -3.65
C TYR A 133 -5.53 13.58 -4.07
N ILE A 134 -4.45 13.17 -4.76
CA ILE A 134 -3.43 14.08 -5.30
C ILE A 134 -4.06 15.06 -6.29
N LEU A 135 -4.85 14.54 -7.24
CA LEU A 135 -5.50 15.34 -8.28
C LEU A 135 -6.36 16.44 -7.68
N PHE A 136 -7.18 16.12 -6.68
CA PHE A 136 -8.12 17.06 -6.10
C PHE A 136 -7.48 18.03 -5.12
N MET A 137 -6.46 17.62 -4.37
CA MET A 137 -5.71 18.53 -3.49
C MET A 137 -4.96 19.61 -4.27
N ALA A 138 -4.62 19.35 -5.53
CA ALA A 138 -4.01 20.35 -6.41
C ALA A 138 -5.02 21.39 -6.96
N GLN A 139 -6.33 21.24 -6.71
CA GLN A 139 -7.35 22.13 -7.25
C GLN A 139 -7.72 23.24 -6.26
N PRO A 140 -7.48 24.52 -6.59
CA PRO A 140 -7.75 25.64 -5.67
C PRO A 140 -9.25 25.78 -5.33
N ASP A 141 -10.14 25.46 -6.27
CA ASP A 141 -11.61 25.53 -6.05
C ASP A 141 -12.11 24.52 -5.02
N LEU A 142 -11.39 23.41 -4.83
CA LEU A 142 -11.76 22.34 -3.90
C LEU A 142 -11.30 22.59 -2.48
N ILE A 143 -10.37 23.53 -2.26
CA ILE A 143 -9.86 23.90 -0.93
C ILE A 143 -10.99 24.48 -0.06
N HIS A 144 -11.97 25.15 -0.67
CA HIS A 144 -13.06 25.82 0.04
C HIS A 144 -14.39 25.04 0.04
N VAL A 145 -14.41 23.81 -0.52
CA VAL A 145 -15.61 22.98 -0.62
C VAL A 145 -15.34 21.56 -0.09
N PRO A 146 -15.32 21.36 1.25
CA PRO A 146 -14.50 20.29 1.81
C PRO A 146 -15.29 19.14 2.44
N THR A 147 -16.36 18.64 1.83
CA THR A 147 -17.01 17.42 2.36
C THR A 147 -16.36 16.15 1.82
N PHE A 148 -16.13 16.05 0.50
CA PHE A 148 -15.70 14.79 -0.09
C PHE A 148 -14.19 14.50 0.05
N ILE A 149 -13.34 15.52 0.04
CA ILE A 149 -11.88 15.36 0.25
C ILE A 149 -11.58 14.84 1.65
N HIS A 150 -12.35 15.30 2.63
CA HIS A 150 -12.25 14.79 3.99
C HIS A 150 -12.64 13.32 4.06
N SER A 151 -13.81 12.93 3.53
CA SER A 151 -14.22 11.52 3.50
C SER A 151 -13.29 10.62 2.66
N LEU A 152 -12.63 11.17 1.63
CA LEU A 152 -11.62 10.46 0.85
C LEU A 152 -10.41 10.14 1.73
N ARG A 153 -9.90 11.14 2.44
CA ARG A 153 -8.82 10.96 3.41
C ARG A 153 -9.20 9.97 4.50
N GLU A 154 -10.38 10.10 5.10
CA GLU A 154 -10.85 9.18 6.14
C GLU A 154 -10.92 7.73 5.64
N LEU A 155 -11.42 7.50 4.43
CA LEU A 155 -11.41 6.17 3.83
C LEU A 155 -9.98 5.65 3.66
N MET A 156 -9.06 6.46 3.13
CA MET A 156 -7.67 6.06 2.94
C MET A 156 -7.00 5.70 4.26
N GLU A 157 -7.06 6.57 5.26
CA GLU A 157 -6.37 6.41 6.55
C GLU A 157 -6.93 5.26 7.39
N ASN A 158 -8.24 4.99 7.31
CA ASN A 158 -8.88 3.98 8.14
C ASN A 158 -8.96 2.59 7.50
N CYS A 159 -8.83 2.50 6.18
CA CYS A 159 -9.07 1.25 5.44
C CYS A 159 -7.90 0.76 4.60
N PHE A 160 -6.92 1.60 4.33
CA PHE A 160 -5.77 1.26 3.51
C PHE A 160 -4.48 1.54 4.28
N VAL A 161 -3.52 0.61 4.20
CA VAL A 161 -2.24 0.70 4.92
C VAL A 161 -1.29 1.70 4.25
N GLU A 162 -1.56 2.05 2.98
CA GLU A 162 -0.74 2.96 2.20
C GLU A 162 -0.86 4.38 2.78
N THR A 163 0.28 4.97 3.15
CA THR A 163 0.34 6.30 3.73
C THR A 163 -0.19 7.33 2.75
N LEU A 164 -0.99 8.27 3.24
CA LEU A 164 -1.42 9.43 2.47
C LEU A 164 -0.19 10.08 1.81
N PRO A 165 -0.27 10.48 0.52
CA PRO A 165 0.84 11.13 -0.17
C PRO A 165 1.38 12.29 0.67
N SER A 166 2.60 12.11 1.20
CA SER A 166 3.12 12.94 2.29
C SER A 166 3.72 14.28 1.83
N ASP A 167 3.73 14.54 0.52
CA ASP A 167 4.46 15.66 -0.09
C ASP A 167 3.58 16.55 -0.97
N LEU A 168 2.37 16.85 -0.49
CA LEU A 168 1.58 17.94 -1.06
C LEU A 168 1.98 19.23 -0.35
N THR A 169 3.14 19.77 -0.71
CA THR A 169 3.49 21.16 -0.38
C THR A 169 2.47 22.05 -1.09
N LEU A 170 1.46 22.52 -0.34
CA LEU A 170 0.62 23.65 -0.71
C LEU A 170 1.52 24.90 -0.71
N ASN A 171 2.34 25.04 -1.76
CA ASN A 171 3.22 26.19 -1.89
C ASN A 171 2.39 27.42 -2.23
N GLU A 172 2.49 28.38 -1.31
CA GLU A 172 2.04 29.78 -1.37
C GLU A 172 0.53 30.00 -1.52
N ASP A 173 0.03 31.00 -0.80
CA ASP A 173 -1.35 31.48 -0.92
C ASP A 173 -1.73 31.56 -2.40
N PRO A 174 -2.68 30.73 -2.88
CA PRO A 174 -3.11 30.84 -4.25
C PRO A 174 -3.68 32.24 -4.38
N VAL A 175 -3.03 33.07 -5.21
CA VAL A 175 -3.64 34.30 -5.71
C VAL A 175 -5.04 33.89 -6.13
N SER A 176 -6.05 34.37 -5.41
CA SER A 176 -7.45 33.95 -5.51
C SER A 176 -8.00 34.33 -6.88
N ARG A 177 -7.58 33.61 -7.91
CA ARG A 177 -8.12 33.72 -9.26
C ARG A 177 -9.32 32.81 -9.33
N ALA A 178 -10.41 33.34 -9.85
CA ALA A 178 -11.55 32.52 -10.21
C ALA A 178 -11.12 31.47 -11.24
N SER A 179 -11.58 30.24 -11.06
CA SER A 179 -11.39 29.19 -12.05
C SER A 179 -12.10 29.52 -13.36
N THR A 180 -11.39 29.24 -14.45
CA THR A 180 -11.93 29.38 -15.79
C THR A 180 -13.06 28.37 -16.03
N TYR A 181 -13.87 28.60 -17.06
CA TYR A 181 -14.90 27.64 -17.46
C TYR A 181 -14.32 26.25 -17.77
N ASN A 182 -13.18 26.18 -18.48
CA ASN A 182 -12.56 24.91 -18.86
C ASN A 182 -12.00 24.15 -17.67
N GLU A 183 -11.42 24.83 -16.68
CA GLU A 183 -10.95 24.22 -15.43
C GLU A 183 -12.13 23.61 -14.66
N ARG A 184 -13.23 24.35 -14.51
CA ARG A 184 -14.45 23.85 -13.85
C ARG A 184 -15.10 22.69 -14.61
N LEU A 185 -15.09 22.75 -15.95
CA LEU A 185 -15.60 21.66 -16.80
C LEU A 185 -14.74 20.40 -16.66
N SER A 186 -13.41 20.53 -16.66
CA SER A 186 -12.49 19.42 -16.46
C SER A 186 -12.66 18.79 -15.07
N LEU A 187 -12.74 19.62 -14.02
CA LEU A 187 -13.01 19.18 -12.66
C LEU A 187 -14.35 18.42 -12.58
N CYS A 188 -15.40 18.95 -13.21
CA CYS A 188 -16.72 18.34 -13.26
C CYS A 188 -16.67 16.92 -13.88
N LYS A 189 -16.00 16.76 -15.03
CA LYS A 189 -15.86 15.46 -15.70
C LYS A 189 -15.01 14.48 -14.88
N THR A 190 -13.95 14.97 -14.27
CA THR A 190 -13.10 14.15 -13.38
C THR A 190 -13.86 13.69 -12.15
N LEU A 191 -14.64 14.57 -11.52
CA LEU A 191 -15.46 14.25 -10.35
C LEU A 191 -16.58 13.26 -10.70
N ARG A 192 -17.15 13.35 -11.91
CA ARG A 192 -18.09 12.36 -12.46
C ARG A 192 -17.44 10.98 -12.61
N GLY A 193 -16.21 10.92 -13.14
CA GLY A 193 -15.46 9.67 -13.22
C GLY A 193 -15.12 9.11 -11.85
N PHE A 194 -14.75 9.98 -10.91
CA PHE A 194 -14.50 9.59 -9.53
C PHE A 194 -15.76 9.05 -8.84
N GLN A 195 -16.93 9.63 -9.08
CA GLN A 195 -18.20 9.10 -8.56
C GLN A 195 -18.41 7.65 -9.00
N VAL A 196 -18.22 7.33 -10.28
CA VAL A 196 -18.34 5.96 -10.79
C VAL A 196 -17.30 5.03 -10.17
N ARG A 197 -16.09 5.53 -9.95
CA ARG A 197 -15.06 4.78 -9.24
C ARG A 197 -15.42 4.54 -7.77
N ALA A 198 -15.96 5.53 -7.07
CA ALA A 198 -16.41 5.44 -5.69
C ALA A 198 -17.56 4.44 -5.53
N ILE A 199 -18.49 4.38 -6.49
CA ILE A 199 -19.52 3.32 -6.55
C ILE A 199 -18.87 1.94 -6.62
N THR A 200 -17.88 1.77 -7.51
CA THR A 200 -17.15 0.50 -7.68
C THR A 200 -16.43 0.10 -6.39
N ILE A 201 -15.73 1.05 -5.76
CA ILE A 201 -15.02 0.87 -4.49
C ILE A 201 -15.99 0.47 -3.37
N SER A 202 -17.11 1.20 -3.21
CA SER A 202 -18.12 0.94 -2.19
C SER A 202 -18.72 -0.47 -2.32
N ARG A 203 -19.00 -0.90 -3.56
CA ARG A 203 -19.47 -2.26 -3.85
C ARG A 203 -18.41 -3.31 -3.52
N ALA A 204 -17.16 -3.11 -3.95
CA ALA A 204 -16.07 -4.04 -3.69
C ALA A 204 -15.80 -4.21 -2.18
N ILE A 205 -15.76 -3.10 -1.44
CA ILE A 205 -15.59 -3.09 0.02
C ILE A 205 -16.75 -3.82 0.71
N SER A 206 -17.99 -3.58 0.28
CA SER A 206 -19.17 -4.28 0.81
C SER A 206 -19.13 -5.79 0.52
N TYR A 207 -18.75 -6.18 -0.70
CA TYR A 207 -18.58 -7.58 -1.09
C TYR A 207 -17.51 -8.28 -0.25
N MET A 208 -16.36 -7.64 -0.04
CA MET A 208 -15.31 -8.15 0.84
C MET A 208 -15.78 -8.27 2.29
N SER A 209 -16.44 -7.24 2.82
CA SER A 209 -16.95 -7.21 4.20
C SER A 209 -18.00 -8.28 4.46
N SER A 210 -18.76 -8.72 3.45
CA SER A 210 -19.78 -9.78 3.58
C SER A 210 -19.20 -11.19 3.68
N GLY A 211 -17.91 -11.37 3.37
CA GLY A 211 -17.27 -12.68 3.27
C GLY A 211 -17.69 -13.51 2.03
N GLU A 212 -18.52 -12.97 1.13
CA GLU A 212 -18.97 -13.71 -0.07
C GLU A 212 -17.81 -14.07 -1.01
N HIS A 213 -16.77 -13.24 -1.03
CA HIS A 213 -15.54 -13.49 -1.79
C HIS A 213 -14.74 -14.74 -1.37
N THR A 214 -14.95 -15.28 -0.17
CA THR A 214 -14.26 -16.50 0.31
C THR A 214 -15.11 -17.76 0.20
N LYS A 215 -16.37 -17.62 -0.20
CA LYS A 215 -17.24 -18.75 -0.57
C LYS A 215 -16.85 -19.29 -1.94
#